data_AF-A0A7Y5SQV6-F1
#
_entry.id   AF-A0A7Y5SQV6-F1
#
_cell.length_a   1.000
_cell.length_b   1.000
_cell.length_c   1.000
_cell.angle_alpha   90.00
_cell.angle_beta   90.00
_cell.angle_gamma   90.00
#
_symmetry.space_group_name_H-M   'P 1'
#
loop_
_entity.id
_entity.type
_entity.pdbx_description
1 polymer ?
#
loop_
_entity_poly.entity_id
_entity_poly.type
_entity_poly.pdbx_seq_one_letter_code
_entity_poly.pdbx_strand_id
1 'polypeptide(L)'
;MTKILVSHIMDWMSWTVALKESVIDDLRHTMKVIPLTEAKANLSHYGRVCHDEPVIVTVSGVPAFQLVPLNEDDDLIDNLLEHNPKFRQTLQRRLQERSVSVQEARKRL
;
A
#
# COMPACT_ATOMS: atom_id res chain seq x y z
N MET A 1 46.44 -4.06 -21.89
CA MET A 1 45.05 -3.90 -22.40
C MET A 1 43.98 -4.22 -21.34
N THR A 2 44.23 -5.15 -20.42
CA THR A 2 43.26 -5.61 -19.39
C THR A 2 42.94 -4.59 -18.27
N LYS A 3 43.90 -3.76 -17.84
CA LYS A 3 43.68 -2.79 -16.74
C LYS A 3 42.65 -1.70 -17.07
N ILE A 4 42.56 -1.27 -18.32
CA ILE A 4 41.64 -0.19 -18.76
C ILE A 4 40.20 -0.69 -18.75
N LEU A 5 39.98 -1.94 -19.17
CA LEU A 5 38.66 -2.57 -19.20
C LEU A 5 38.10 -2.77 -17.79
N VAL A 6 38.94 -3.23 -16.84
CA VAL A 6 38.54 -3.40 -15.43
C VAL A 6 38.21 -2.05 -14.79
N SER A 7 38.98 -0.99 -15.09
CA SER A 7 38.71 0.35 -14.57
C SER A 7 37.38 0.91 -15.05
N HIS A 8 37.00 0.70 -16.32
CA HIS A 8 35.71 1.16 -16.85
C HIS A 8 34.53 0.39 -16.26
N ILE A 9 34.71 -0.92 -16.03
CA ILE A 9 33.67 -1.76 -15.39
C ILE A 9 33.46 -1.34 -13.93
N MET A 10 34.55 -1.09 -13.18
CA MET A 10 34.45 -0.63 -11.79
C MET A 10 33.81 0.76 -11.69
N ASP A 11 34.12 1.67 -12.61
CA ASP A 11 33.47 2.98 -12.69
C ASP A 11 31.97 2.80 -12.97
N TRP A 12 31.59 2.06 -14.01
CA TRP A 12 30.19 1.78 -14.34
C TRP A 12 29.39 1.15 -13.17
N MET A 13 30.00 0.25 -12.41
CA MET A 13 29.39 -0.33 -11.21
C MET A 13 29.21 0.71 -10.09
N SER A 14 30.19 1.60 -9.88
CA SER A 14 30.11 2.71 -8.92
C SER A 14 28.99 3.68 -9.27
N TRP A 15 28.84 4.03 -10.55
CA TRP A 15 27.74 4.87 -11.05
C TRP A 15 26.38 4.20 -10.86
N THR A 16 26.29 2.88 -11.08
CA THR A 16 25.05 2.11 -10.87
C THR A 16 24.62 2.09 -9.40
N VAL A 17 25.58 1.94 -8.47
CA VAL A 17 25.31 1.96 -7.02
C VAL A 17 24.89 3.36 -6.58
N ALA A 18 25.61 4.40 -6.99
CA ALA A 18 25.27 5.78 -6.65
C ALA A 18 23.90 6.20 -7.20
N LEU A 19 23.54 5.78 -8.42
CA LEU A 19 22.21 5.99 -8.99
C LEU A 19 21.14 5.28 -8.14
N LYS A 20 21.38 4.03 -7.74
CA LYS A 20 20.44 3.28 -6.91
C LYS A 20 20.26 3.88 -5.51
N GLU A 21 21.35 4.33 -4.89
CA GLU A 21 21.31 5.03 -3.59
C GLU A 21 20.58 6.38 -3.70
N SER A 22 20.83 7.16 -4.76
CA SER A 22 20.13 8.43 -4.99
C SER A 22 18.62 8.24 -5.17
N VAL A 23 18.19 7.22 -5.92
CA VAL A 23 16.77 6.88 -6.10
C VAL A 23 16.15 6.44 -4.76
N ILE A 24 16.88 5.68 -3.94
CA ILE A 24 16.39 5.24 -2.63
C ILE A 24 16.29 6.41 -1.64
N ASP A 25 17.22 7.37 -1.67
CA ASP A 25 17.18 8.55 -0.81
C ASP A 25 16.11 9.57 -1.25
N ASP A 26 15.80 9.65 -2.55
CA ASP A 26 14.64 10.40 -3.06
C ASP A 26 13.34 9.75 -2.60
N LEU A 27 13.23 8.42 -2.68
CA LEU A 27 12.11 7.65 -2.15
C LEU A 27 11.92 7.81 -0.63
N ARG A 28 13.02 8.06 0.10
CA ARG A 28 12.98 8.38 1.54
C ARG A 28 12.51 9.82 1.83
N HIS A 29 12.72 10.76 0.91
CA HIS A 29 12.21 12.13 1.04
C HIS A 29 10.72 12.25 0.72
N THR A 30 10.16 11.30 -0.04
CA THR A 30 8.75 11.24 -0.42
C THR A 30 7.92 10.23 0.38
N MET A 31 8.44 9.67 1.47
CA MET A 31 7.74 8.65 2.27
C MET A 31 7.59 9.11 3.71
N LYS A 32 6.36 9.06 4.24
CA LYS A 32 6.11 9.34 5.64
C LYS A 32 6.24 8.10 6.50
N VAL A 33 7.01 8.20 7.57
CA VAL A 33 7.17 7.15 8.57
C VAL A 33 6.64 7.66 9.90
N ILE A 34 5.54 7.10 10.39
CA ILE A 34 4.84 7.58 11.59
C ILE A 34 4.70 6.47 12.64
N PRO A 35 4.67 6.78 13.95
CA PRO A 35 4.35 5.81 14.98
C PRO A 35 2.86 5.44 14.96
N LEU A 36 2.53 4.22 15.37
CA LEU A 36 1.16 3.71 15.43
C LEU A 36 0.21 4.60 16.25
N THR A 37 0.71 5.22 17.33
CA THR A 37 -0.07 6.15 18.16
C THR A 37 -0.54 7.37 17.37
N GLU A 38 0.34 7.93 16.54
CA GLU A 38 0.02 9.07 15.68
C GLU A 38 -0.91 8.67 14.53
N ALA A 39 -0.67 7.53 13.90
CA ALA A 39 -1.54 6.97 12.86
C ALA A 39 -2.98 6.80 13.38
N LYS A 40 -3.15 6.30 14.61
CA LYS A 40 -4.46 6.15 15.26
C LYS A 40 -5.13 7.49 15.54
N ALA A 41 -4.40 8.46 16.05
CA ALA A 41 -4.93 9.78 16.38
C ALA A 41 -5.37 10.58 15.14
N ASN A 42 -4.74 10.33 13.99
CA ASN A 42 -4.91 11.13 12.78
C ASN A 42 -5.26 10.30 11.55
N LEU A 43 -5.96 9.17 11.72
CA LEU A 43 -6.19 8.20 10.65
C LEU A 43 -6.83 8.83 9.40
N SER A 44 -7.81 9.71 9.57
CA SER A 44 -8.47 10.39 8.44
C SER A 44 -7.53 11.30 7.66
N HIS A 45 -6.56 11.93 8.33
CA HIS A 45 -5.54 12.75 7.65
C HIS A 45 -4.62 11.85 6.84
N TYR A 46 -4.07 10.82 7.49
CA TYR A 46 -3.12 9.91 6.83
C TYR A 46 -3.76 9.04 5.74
N GLY A 47 -5.06 8.76 5.84
CA GLY A 47 -5.82 8.12 4.77
C GLY A 47 -5.94 8.97 3.51
N ARG A 48 -5.87 10.31 3.60
CA ARG A 48 -5.78 11.18 2.42
C ARG A 48 -4.35 11.24 1.89
N VAL A 49 -3.39 11.44 2.81
CA VAL A 49 -1.97 11.54 2.48
C VAL A 49 -1.47 10.31 1.73
N CYS A 50 -1.96 9.11 2.07
CA CYS A 50 -1.50 7.89 1.42
C CYS A 50 -1.88 7.77 -0.06
N HIS A 51 -2.76 8.62 -0.60
CA HIS A 51 -3.01 8.69 -2.04
C HIS A 51 -1.88 9.40 -2.80
N ASP A 52 -1.18 10.33 -2.14
CA ASP A 52 -0.13 11.15 -2.76
C ASP A 52 1.28 10.59 -2.48
N GLU A 53 1.50 10.09 -1.25
CA GLU A 53 2.80 9.60 -0.78
C GLU A 53 2.67 8.34 0.09
N PRO A 54 3.60 7.37 0.02
CA PRO A 54 3.57 6.20 0.89
C PRO A 54 3.62 6.58 2.38
N VAL A 55 2.74 5.97 3.19
CA VAL A 55 2.72 6.13 4.65
C VAL A 55 3.05 4.80 5.33
N ILE A 56 4.23 4.70 5.93
CA ILE A 56 4.65 3.56 6.75
C ILE A 56 4.33 3.82 8.21
N VAL A 57 3.68 2.85 8.84
CA VAL A 57 3.36 2.85 10.27
C VAL A 57 4.34 1.97 11.03
N THR A 58 4.92 2.51 12.09
CA THR A 58 5.86 1.80 12.97
C THR A 58 5.22 1.42 14.30
N VAL A 59 5.66 0.29 14.86
CA VAL A 59 5.34 -0.14 16.23
C VAL A 59 6.66 -0.27 16.98
N SER A 60 6.79 0.47 18.08
CA SER A 60 8.04 0.55 18.86
C SER A 60 9.26 0.93 17.99
N GLY A 61 9.06 1.82 17.01
CA GLY A 61 10.11 2.28 16.09
C GLY A 61 10.41 1.33 14.93
N VAL A 62 9.78 0.15 14.87
CA VAL A 62 9.96 -0.83 13.79
C VAL A 62 8.83 -0.71 12.77
N PRO A 63 9.10 -0.59 11.46
CA PRO A 63 8.06 -0.66 10.42
C PRO A 63 7.20 -1.91 10.56
N ALA A 64 5.88 -1.73 10.68
CA ALA A 64 4.95 -2.81 10.91
C ALA A 64 4.00 -3.03 9.72
N PHE A 65 3.51 -1.95 9.12
CA PHE A 65 2.65 -2.00 7.93
C PHE A 65 2.66 -0.64 7.20
N GLN A 66 2.07 -0.59 6.01
CA GLN A 66 1.87 0.63 5.25
C GLN A 66 0.37 0.89 5.03
N LEU A 67 -0.01 2.15 4.89
CA LEU A 67 -1.32 2.52 4.36
C LEU A 67 -1.25 2.47 2.83
N VAL A 68 -2.18 1.72 2.24
CA VAL A 68 -2.32 1.62 0.78
C VAL A 68 -3.65 2.25 0.41
N PRO A 69 -3.68 3.29 -0.45
CA PRO A 69 -4.92 3.85 -0.95
C PRO A 69 -5.66 2.78 -1.76
N LEU A 70 -6.99 2.85 -1.75
CA LEU A 70 -7.84 2.08 -2.66
C LEU A 70 -8.42 3.03 -3.69
N ASN A 71 -8.21 2.76 -4.97
CA ASN A 71 -8.81 3.49 -6.09
C ASN A 71 -10.02 2.74 -6.64
N GLU A 72 -10.89 3.45 -7.36
CA GLU A 72 -12.11 2.85 -7.95
C GLU A 72 -11.80 1.75 -8.96
N ASP A 73 -10.64 1.85 -9.63
CA ASP A 73 -10.15 0.86 -10.59
C ASP A 73 -9.27 -0.23 -9.95
N ASP A 74 -9.08 -0.22 -8.63
CA ASP A 74 -8.27 -1.24 -7.97
C ASP A 74 -9.03 -2.58 -7.91
N ASP A 75 -8.35 -3.66 -8.29
CA ASP A 75 -8.86 -5.04 -8.28
C ASP A 75 -9.09 -5.60 -6.85
N LEU A 76 -9.32 -4.76 -5.83
CA LEU A 76 -9.47 -5.22 -4.45
C LEU A 76 -10.61 -6.23 -4.32
N ILE A 77 -11.76 -5.95 -4.94
CA ILE A 77 -12.91 -6.86 -4.88
C ILE A 77 -12.57 -8.18 -5.57
N ASP A 78 -11.93 -8.12 -6.74
CA ASP A 78 -11.54 -9.31 -7.49
C ASP A 78 -10.48 -10.13 -6.74
N ASN A 79 -9.50 -9.48 -6.13
CA ASN A 79 -8.49 -10.09 -5.28
C ASN A 79 -9.13 -10.76 -4.04
N LEU A 80 -10.08 -10.09 -3.38
CA LEU A 80 -10.83 -10.66 -2.26
C LEU A 80 -11.68 -11.86 -2.71
N LEU A 81 -12.30 -11.80 -3.88
CA LEU A 81 -13.05 -12.91 -4.45
C LEU A 81 -12.13 -14.11 -4.74
N GLU A 82 -10.95 -13.88 -5.31
CA GLU A 82 -10.01 -14.93 -5.67
C GLU A 82 -9.37 -15.57 -4.43
N HIS A 83 -8.84 -14.76 -3.52
CA HIS A 83 -7.93 -15.22 -2.47
C HIS A 83 -8.54 -15.30 -1.07
N ASN A 84 -9.76 -14.81 -0.84
CA ASN A 84 -10.40 -14.84 0.47
C ASN A 84 -11.63 -15.76 0.51
N PRO A 85 -11.50 -17.03 0.95
CA PRO A 85 -12.62 -17.97 1.02
C PRO A 85 -13.74 -17.50 1.94
N LYS A 86 -13.41 -16.79 3.04
CA LYS A 86 -14.42 -16.27 3.98
C LYS A 86 -15.25 -15.17 3.33
N PHE A 87 -14.63 -14.35 2.49
CA PHE A 87 -15.33 -13.33 1.72
C PHE A 87 -16.34 -13.97 0.76
N ARG A 88 -15.92 -14.98 -0.02
CA ARG A 88 -16.82 -15.77 -0.88
C ARG A 88 -17.97 -16.41 -0.13
N GLN A 89 -17.70 -17.07 1.01
CA GLN A 89 -18.74 -17.68 1.84
C GLN A 89 -19.74 -16.63 2.36
N THR A 90 -19.24 -15.45 2.74
CA THR A 90 -20.10 -14.36 3.20
C THR A 90 -21.03 -13.89 2.08
N LEU A 91 -20.51 -13.66 0.88
CA LEU A 91 -21.31 -13.28 -0.28
C LEU A 91 -22.34 -14.34 -0.64
N GLN A 92 -21.94 -15.62 -0.67
CA GLN A 92 -22.85 -16.73 -0.97
C GLN A 92 -24.01 -16.78 0.02
N ARG A 93 -23.73 -16.61 1.32
CA ARG A 93 -24.78 -16.53 2.35
C ARG A 93 -25.73 -15.36 2.11
N ARG A 94 -25.20 -14.17 1.76
CA ARG A 94 -26.02 -12.98 1.49
C ARG A 94 -26.89 -13.12 0.25
N LEU A 95 -26.38 -13.77 -0.80
CA LEU A 95 -27.15 -14.04 -2.02
C LEU A 95 -28.33 -15.00 -1.78
N GLN A 96 -28.25 -15.84 -0.74
CA GLN A 96 -29.34 -16.73 -0.32
C GLN A 96 -30.37 -16.04 0.59
N GLU A 97 -30.06 -14.85 1.11
CA GLU A 97 -31.01 -14.07 1.91
C GLU A 97 -32.08 -13.46 1.02
N ARG A 98 -33.29 -13.30 1.56
CA ARG A 98 -34.40 -12.71 0.82
C ARG A 98 -34.08 -11.25 0.50
N SER A 99 -33.99 -10.92 -0.79
CA SER A 99 -33.78 -9.54 -1.23
C SER A 99 -34.98 -8.68 -0.83
N VAL A 100 -34.70 -7.53 -0.19
CA VAL A 100 -35.69 -6.48 0.08
C VAL A 100 -35.53 -5.34 -0.92
N SER A 101 -36.60 -4.61 -1.20
CA SER A 101 -36.50 -3.42 -2.05
C SER A 101 -35.69 -2.33 -1.36
N VAL A 102 -35.08 -1.44 -2.15
CA VAL A 102 -34.33 -0.29 -1.61
C VAL A 102 -35.21 0.60 -0.75
N GLN A 103 -36.50 0.78 -1.11
CA GLN A 103 -37.44 1.53 -0.26
C GLN A 103 -37.66 0.86 1.11
N GLU A 104 -37.75 -0.47 1.16
CA GLU A 104 -37.93 -1.22 2.40
C GLU A 104 -36.67 -1.18 3.27
N ALA A 105 -35.48 -1.30 2.68
CA ALA A 105 -34.22 -1.17 3.40
C ALA A 105 -34.06 0.22 4.04
N ARG A 106 -34.43 1.29 3.31
CA ARG A 106 -34.38 2.67 3.81
C ARG A 106 -35.29 2.94 5.01
N LYS A 107 -36.38 2.19 5.18
CA LYS A 107 -37.28 2.35 6.33
C LYS A 107 -36.73 1.74 7.63
N ARG A 108 -35.68 0.92 7.56
CA ARG A 108 -35.10 0.18 8.70
C ARG A 108 -33.82 0.82 9.25
N LEU A 109 -33.34 1.90 8.63
CA LEU A 109 -32.18 2.69 9.04
C LEU A 109 -32.66 3.97 9.73
#